data_AF-A0A8T5H3B5-F1
#
_entry.id   AF-A0A8T5H3B5-F1
#
_cell.length_a   1.000
_cell.length_b   1.000
_cell.length_c   1.000
_cell.angle_alpha   90.00
_cell.angle_beta   90.00
_cell.angle_gamma   90.00
#
_symmetry.space_group_name_H-M   'P 1'
#
loop_
_entity.id
_entity.type
_entity.pdbx_description
1 polymer ?
#
loop_
_entity_poly.entity_id
_entity_poly.type
_entity_poly.pdbx_seq_one_letter_code
_entity_poly.pdbx_strand_id
1 'polypeptide(L)'
;MIEILNLLSAISAIASTVYLFIVANKCAKGLHTSAVLLATGVLVSVALHSLAEFLEAYGFLSENILFNVMPILVLIGSIILLIGTYYFFRVIKGVNN
;
A
#
# COMPACT_ATOMS: atom_id res chain seq x y z
N MET A 1 9.65 12.71 -16.77
CA MET A 1 9.41 11.29 -17.13
C MET A 1 9.16 10.44 -15.88
N ILE A 2 9.96 10.61 -14.82
CA ILE A 2 9.77 9.92 -13.53
C ILE A 2 8.41 10.26 -12.88
N GLU A 3 8.01 11.54 -12.88
CA GLU A 3 6.72 11.97 -12.30
C GLU A 3 5.49 11.33 -12.98
N ILE A 4 5.51 11.19 -14.32
CA ILE A 4 4.41 10.56 -15.07
C ILE A 4 4.31 9.07 -14.70
N LEU A 5 5.45 8.40 -14.49
CA LEU A 5 5.48 7.01 -14.07
C LEU A 5 4.93 6.86 -12.65
N ASN A 6 5.32 7.72 -11.71
CA ASN A 6 4.81 7.71 -10.34
C ASN A 6 3.30 7.95 -10.30
N LEU A 7 2.79 8.87 -11.12
CA LEU A 7 1.35 9.10 -11.27
C LEU A 7 0.61 7.86 -11.79
N LEU A 8 1.10 7.22 -12.84
CA LEU A 8 0.50 5.99 -13.38
C LEU A 8 0.55 4.83 -12.37
N SER A 9 1.67 4.71 -11.65
CA SER A 9 1.82 3.75 -10.55
C SER A 9 0.82 4.01 -9.43
N ALA A 10 0.61 5.28 -9.02
CA ALA A 10 -0.37 5.64 -8.01
C ALA A 10 -1.80 5.31 -8.45
N ILE A 11 -2.17 5.67 -9.69
CA ILE A 11 -3.51 5.38 -10.25
C ILE A 11 -3.76 3.86 -10.29
N SER A 12 -2.81 3.07 -10.78
CA SER A 12 -2.95 1.62 -10.83
C SER A 12 -3.07 1.01 -9.44
N ALA A 13 -2.27 1.46 -8.48
CA ALA A 13 -2.33 1.02 -7.09
C ALA A 13 -3.68 1.36 -6.43
N ILE A 14 -4.22 2.56 -6.68
CA ILE A 14 -5.56 2.97 -6.19
C ILE A 14 -6.64 2.08 -6.81
N ALA A 15 -6.60 1.85 -8.13
CA ALA A 15 -7.56 0.99 -8.81
C ALA A 15 -7.54 -0.46 -8.26
N SER A 16 -6.35 -1.02 -8.07
CA SER A 16 -6.17 -2.34 -7.44
C SER A 16 -6.71 -2.38 -6.00
N THR A 17 -6.48 -1.31 -5.24
CA THR A 17 -6.97 -1.20 -3.85
C THR A 17 -8.49 -1.15 -3.78
N VAL A 18 -9.13 -0.35 -4.63
CA VAL A 18 -10.60 -0.27 -4.72
C VAL A 18 -11.17 -1.64 -5.08
N TYR A 19 -10.56 -2.32 -6.06
CA TYR A 19 -10.97 -3.67 -6.44
C TYR A 19 -10.86 -4.66 -5.26
N LEU A 20 -9.74 -4.63 -4.51
CA LEU A 20 -9.55 -5.47 -3.32
C LEU A 20 -10.63 -5.22 -2.27
N PHE A 21 -11.01 -3.97 -2.00
CA PHE A 21 -12.10 -3.67 -1.06
C PHE A 21 -13.46 -4.21 -1.54
N ILE A 22 -13.77 -4.10 -2.83
CA ILE A 22 -15.01 -4.64 -3.41
C ILE A 22 -15.04 -6.17 -3.27
N VAL A 23 -13.94 -6.84 -3.55
CA VAL A 23 -13.83 -8.31 -3.49
C VAL A 23 -13.83 -8.79 -2.04
N ALA A 24 -13.16 -8.07 -1.13
CA ALA A 24 -13.09 -8.43 0.29
C ALA A 24 -14.48 -8.65 0.89
N ASN A 25 -15.48 -7.84 0.54
CA ASN A 25 -16.85 -7.98 1.02
C ASN A 25 -17.57 -9.25 0.54
N LYS A 26 -17.06 -9.89 -0.52
CA LYS A 26 -17.59 -11.16 -1.07
C LYS A 26 -16.84 -12.38 -0.56
N CYS A 27 -15.79 -12.18 0.25
CA CYS A 27 -14.90 -13.23 0.72
C CYS A 27 -15.33 -13.82 2.07
N ALA A 28 -14.96 -15.08 2.32
CA ALA A 28 -15.05 -15.67 3.66
C ALA A 28 -14.18 -14.89 4.68
N LYS A 29 -14.56 -14.92 5.95
CA LYS A 29 -13.99 -14.06 7.03
C LYS A 29 -12.45 -13.99 7.05
N GLY A 30 -11.76 -15.12 6.87
CA GLY A 30 -10.29 -15.14 6.84
C GLY A 30 -9.68 -14.43 5.63
N LEU A 31 -10.26 -14.65 4.44
CA LEU A 31 -9.80 -14.03 3.20
C LEU A 31 -10.20 -12.55 3.12
N HIS A 32 -11.33 -12.17 3.73
CA HIS A 32 -11.75 -10.79 3.94
C HIS A 32 -10.68 -10.01 4.72
N THR A 33 -10.25 -10.51 5.89
CA THR A 33 -9.22 -9.84 6.70
C THR A 33 -7.92 -9.66 5.93
N SER A 34 -7.45 -10.69 5.19
CA SER A 34 -6.24 -10.55 4.38
C SER A 34 -6.40 -9.53 3.25
N ALA A 35 -7.54 -9.52 2.56
CA ALA A 35 -7.79 -8.60 1.46
C ALA A 35 -7.88 -7.14 1.93
N VAL A 36 -8.51 -6.90 3.08
CA VAL A 36 -8.55 -5.58 3.72
C VAL A 36 -7.14 -5.13 4.11
N LEU A 37 -6.34 -5.98 4.76
CA LEU A 37 -4.96 -5.64 5.14
C LEU A 37 -4.10 -5.32 3.91
N LEU A 38 -4.20 -6.12 2.85
CA LEU A 38 -3.49 -5.85 1.60
C LEU A 38 -3.91 -4.50 0.99
N ALA A 39 -5.22 -4.25 0.90
CA ALA A 39 -5.75 -2.99 0.39
C ALA A 39 -5.27 -1.79 1.22
N THR A 40 -5.34 -1.88 2.54
CA THR A 40 -4.85 -0.84 3.45
C THR A 40 -3.36 -0.61 3.30
N GLY A 41 -2.55 -1.68 3.19
CA GLY A 41 -1.11 -1.57 3.02
C GLY A 41 -0.71 -0.85 1.74
N VAL A 42 -1.37 -1.17 0.61
CA VAL A 42 -1.17 -0.44 -0.66
C VAL A 42 -1.55 1.03 -0.48
N LEU A 43 -2.73 1.31 0.08
CA LEU A 43 -3.22 2.68 0.22
C LEU A 43 -2.33 3.56 1.10
N VAL A 44 -1.86 3.02 2.22
CA VAL A 44 -0.90 3.70 3.12
C VAL A 44 0.40 3.98 2.39
N SER A 45 0.94 2.99 1.67
CA SER A 45 2.20 3.18 0.93
C SER A 45 2.09 4.27 -0.13
N VAL A 46 1.00 4.28 -0.90
CA VAL A 46 0.75 5.30 -1.94
C VAL A 46 0.51 6.66 -1.31
N ALA A 47 -0.33 6.75 -0.28
CA ALA A 47 -0.64 8.02 0.38
C ALA A 47 0.60 8.67 1.00
N LEU A 48 1.46 7.90 1.66
CA LEU A 48 2.70 8.42 2.24
C LEU A 48 3.69 8.86 1.16
N HIS A 49 3.81 8.10 0.07
CA HIS A 49 4.66 8.45 -1.06
C HIS A 49 4.21 9.76 -1.71
N SER A 50 2.93 9.86 -2.08
CA SER A 50 2.37 11.06 -2.70
C SER A 50 2.38 12.28 -1.76
N LEU A 51 2.20 12.08 -0.46
CA LEU A 51 2.34 13.16 0.52
C LEU A 51 3.78 13.69 0.57
N ALA A 52 4.77 12.81 0.52
CA ALA A 52 6.16 13.19 0.58
C ALA A 52 6.60 13.96 -0.69
N GLU A 53 6.17 13.49 -1.87
CA GLU A 53 6.34 14.22 -3.14
C GLU A 53 5.62 15.58 -3.11
N PHE A 54 4.42 15.64 -2.55
CA PHE A 54 3.69 16.90 -2.40
C PHE A 54 4.46 17.88 -1.51
N LEU A 55 4.98 17.45 -0.37
CA LEU A 55 5.73 18.34 0.53
C LEU A 55 7.04 18.84 -0.11
N GLU A 56 7.68 18.01 -0.95
CA GLU A 56 8.83 18.42 -1.74
C GLU A 56 8.46 19.49 -2.77
N ALA A 57 7.38 19.29 -3.53
CA ALA A 57 6.93 20.22 -4.57
C ALA A 57 6.59 21.63 -4.04
N TYR A 58 6.15 21.73 -2.78
CA TYR A 58 5.88 23.01 -2.11
C TYR A 58 7.09 23.57 -1.34
N GLY A 59 8.24 22.90 -1.37
CA GLY A 59 9.47 23.34 -0.73
C GLY A 59 9.52 23.13 0.78
N PHE A 60 8.61 22.35 1.36
CA PHE A 60 8.63 21.97 2.78
C PHE A 60 9.67 20.89 3.09
N LEU A 61 10.07 20.12 2.07
CA LEU A 61 11.06 19.04 2.16
C LEU A 61 12.11 19.21 1.06
N SER A 62 13.40 19.19 1.41
CA SER A 62 14.47 19.14 0.42
C SER A 62 14.63 17.72 -0.15
N GLU A 63 15.02 17.58 -1.41
CA GLU A 63 15.28 16.30 -2.07
C GLU A 63 16.17 15.34 -1.24
N ASN A 64 17.23 15.85 -0.62
CA ASN A 64 18.13 15.04 0.21
C ASN A 64 17.44 14.43 1.44
N ILE A 65 16.51 15.16 2.05
CA ILE A 65 15.73 14.66 3.20
C ILE A 65 14.69 13.67 2.71
N LEU A 66 14.02 13.96 1.59
CA LEU A 66 13.06 13.06 0.97
C LEU A 66 13.70 11.69 0.67
N PHE A 67 14.90 11.68 0.10
CA PHE A 67 15.64 10.45 -0.20
C PHE A 67 15.89 9.57 1.04
N ASN A 68 16.15 10.20 2.20
CA ASN A 68 16.38 9.48 3.45
C ASN A 68 15.09 9.02 4.13
N VAL A 69 14.00 9.78 4.00
CA VAL A 69 12.73 9.52 4.70
C VAL A 69 11.81 8.60 3.89
N MET A 70 11.84 8.66 2.56
CA MET A 70 10.97 7.89 1.68
C MET A 70 11.05 6.36 1.91
N PRO A 71 12.22 5.73 2.10
CA PRO A 71 12.29 4.31 2.41
C PRO A 71 11.57 3.93 3.70
N ILE A 72 11.65 4.78 4.72
CA ILE A 72 10.99 4.58 6.02
C ILE A 72 9.48 4.69 5.87
N LEU A 73 9.00 5.68 5.10
CA LEU A 73 7.58 5.86 4.81
C LEU A 73 7.00 4.67 4.05
N VAL A 74 7.69 4.20 3.01
CA VAL A 74 7.28 3.03 2.22
C VAL A 74 7.32 1.75 3.05
N LEU A 75 8.26 1.64 4.00
CA LEU A 75 8.35 0.49 4.91
C LEU A 75 7.07 0.32 5.75
N ILE A 76 6.43 1.41 6.19
CA ILE A 76 5.20 1.35 6.98
C ILE A 76 4.09 0.63 6.20
N GLY A 77 3.85 1.01 4.95
CA GLY A 77 2.90 0.33 4.07
C GLY A 77 3.30 -1.11 3.76
N SER A 78 4.60 -1.35 3.57
CA SER A 78 5.16 -2.68 3.27
C SER A 78 4.96 -3.68 4.42
N ILE A 79 5.06 -3.24 5.68
CA ILE A 79 4.79 -4.09 6.84
C ILE A 79 3.34 -4.56 6.83
N ILE A 80 2.39 -3.66 6.56
CA ILE A 80 0.97 -4.01 6.49
C ILE A 80 0.71 -4.99 5.34
N LEU A 81 1.33 -4.78 4.18
CA LEU A 81 1.27 -5.72 3.05
C LEU A 81 1.82 -7.10 3.42
N LEU A 82 2.92 -7.15 4.15
CA LEU A 82 3.55 -8.40 4.57
C LEU A 82 2.65 -9.17 5.54
N ILE A 83 2.03 -8.47 6.50
CA ILE A 83 1.02 -9.05 7.40
C ILE A 83 -0.18 -9.57 6.58
N GLY A 84 -0.76 -8.75 5.70
CA GLY A 84 -1.88 -9.16 4.85
C GLY A 84 -1.57 -10.39 4.00
N THR A 85 -0.37 -10.44 3.41
CA THR A 85 0.13 -11.58 2.63
C THR A 85 0.30 -12.83 3.50
N TYR A 86 0.82 -12.69 4.72
CA TYR A 86 0.94 -13.81 5.65
C TYR A 86 -0.44 -14.41 5.99
N TYR A 87 -1.44 -13.57 6.31
CA TYR A 87 -2.80 -14.04 6.55
C TYR A 87 -3.40 -14.72 5.32
N PHE A 88 -3.18 -14.17 4.13
CA PHE A 88 -3.62 -14.77 2.87
C PHE A 88 -3.04 -16.18 2.68
N PHE A 89 -1.73 -16.34 2.86
CA PHE A 89 -1.08 -17.65 2.78
C PHE A 89 -1.60 -18.64 3.83
N ARG A 90 -1.87 -18.16 5.04
CA ARG A 90 -2.41 -19.00 6.12
C ARG A 90 -3.80 -19.54 5.77
N VAL A 91 -4.65 -18.71 5.17
CA VAL A 91 -5.98 -19.10 4.68
C VAL A 91 -5.87 -20.11 3.55
N ILE A 92 -4.99 -19.89 2.57
CA ILE A 92 -4.80 -20.82 1.44
C ILE A 92 -4.28 -22.19 1.88
N LYS A 93 -3.28 -22.20 2.78
CA LYS A 93 -2.69 -23.46 3.26
C LYS A 93 -3.61 -24.25 4.18
N GLY A 94 -4.82 -23.75 4.48
CA GLY A 94 -5.73 -24.39 5.41
C GLY A 94 -5.10 -24.59 6.79
N VAL A 95 -4.14 -23.72 7.16
CA VAL A 95 -3.56 -23.72 8.51
C VAL A 95 -4.65 -23.17 9.41
N ASN A 96 -5.52 -24.09 9.83
CA ASN A 96 -6.63 -23.85 10.72
C ASN A 96 -6.12 -23.13 11.98
N ASN A 97 -6.84 -22.09 12.38
CA ASN A 97 -6.92 -21.73 13.79
C ASN A 97 -7.61 -22.87 14.54
#